data_AF-A0AAN6ME81-F1
#
_entry.id   AF-A0AAN6ME81-F1
#
_cell.length_a   1.000
_cell.length_b   1.000
_cell.length_c   1.000
_cell.angle_alpha   90.00
_cell.angle_beta   90.00
_cell.angle_gamma   90.00
#
_symmetry.space_group_name_H-M   'P 1'
#
loop_
_entity.id
_entity.type
_entity.pdbx_description
1 polymer ?
#
loop_
_entity_poly.entity_id
_entity_poly.type
_entity_poly.pdbx_seq_one_letter_code
_entity_poly.pdbx_strand_id
1 'polypeptide(L)'
;MPLPFLTGSRRGRLLSIIILLTVFVLWLGSPTPLSTVRQDPYNLHPVNPPPTSPNTDGASHHQASPHNDSPSHEADDAHEAVDTPSSSTGHVLPDDADDNSKAEPADATTTTTTETSEATPTSTLECLDYETRQRQKAEPLSEGKRKFPYLRPPPECRKFPHPALEGLLDEVKKTVRDPDLFRLFENTYPATLDTWVKWRGYAAKKDETTGEETKTDEELAYVVSGDVDAMGLRDSANQMYSYLPLLRASEDKDSLASLWRGVINSQARYIAVSPYCNAFQPPAESGIKPIHNPAYNKTAPPFDPQVVFDCKWELDNLASFLQLSTAYHSRMDDLAFFGKYSWVDAVESAVAAATAMRRGTYDDKGNVIPSAWNSTDHANATHAGNPIKENGMIRSAFRPNGEPCVFQLLTPSNMMFATYLDRASDIMQGLADGGATPKAANLTAAMRDLAQGIRRGIALDAVVTHRELGEIFAYEVDGFGGASLMDEAQPPSLLAMPLWNFTLPATSGKTLVKSVKHTPRGEREPETDPNDSLDLSPPLPKT
;
A
#
# COMPACT_ATOMS: atom_id res chain seq x y z
N MET A 1 -24.81 29.79 -36.40
CA MET A 1 -26.17 29.68 -36.97
C MET A 1 -27.15 29.39 -35.83
N PRO A 2 -28.27 30.10 -35.70
CA PRO A 2 -29.35 29.70 -34.81
C PRO A 2 -30.21 28.58 -35.44
N LEU A 3 -30.56 27.55 -34.68
CA LEU A 3 -31.39 26.42 -35.15
C LEU A 3 -32.87 26.82 -35.31
N PRO A 4 -33.53 26.50 -36.44
CA PRO A 4 -34.87 27.00 -36.76
C PRO A 4 -35.99 26.08 -36.25
N PHE A 5 -36.32 26.11 -34.95
CA PHE A 5 -37.35 25.23 -34.37
C PHE A 5 -38.45 25.95 -33.53
N LEU A 6 -38.79 27.21 -33.84
CA LEU A 6 -39.86 27.94 -33.13
C LEU A 6 -40.90 28.67 -34.00
N THR A 7 -40.99 28.40 -35.31
CA THR A 7 -41.99 28.98 -36.22
C THR A 7 -43.21 28.08 -36.49
N GLY A 8 -43.41 27.02 -35.71
CA GLY A 8 -44.62 26.19 -35.75
C GLY A 8 -45.79 26.77 -34.96
N SER A 9 -47.03 26.49 -35.41
CA SER A 9 -48.27 26.89 -34.74
C SER A 9 -48.37 26.38 -33.28
N ARG A 10 -49.29 26.92 -32.47
CA ARG A 10 -49.49 26.48 -31.05
C ARG A 10 -49.60 24.97 -30.90
N ARG A 11 -50.20 24.25 -31.87
CA ARG A 11 -50.29 22.78 -31.88
C ARG A 11 -48.93 22.09 -32.04
N GLY A 12 -48.06 22.62 -32.90
CA GLY A 12 -46.70 22.08 -33.09
C GLY A 12 -45.86 22.17 -31.83
N ARG A 13 -45.87 23.33 -31.14
CA ARG A 13 -45.15 23.49 -29.87
C ARG A 13 -45.69 22.56 -28.77
N LEU A 14 -47.00 22.35 -28.72
CA LEU A 14 -47.62 21.41 -27.77
C LEU A 14 -47.18 19.96 -28.06
N LEU A 15 -47.15 19.55 -29.33
CA LEU A 15 -46.64 18.24 -29.75
C LEU A 15 -45.16 18.04 -29.40
N SER A 16 -44.30 19.04 -29.61
CA SER A 16 -42.88 18.96 -29.22
C SER A 16 -42.71 18.82 -27.70
N ILE A 17 -43.49 19.53 -26.90
CA ILE A 17 -43.48 19.43 -25.43
C ILE A 17 -43.98 18.05 -24.98
N ILE A 18 -45.04 17.53 -25.60
CA ILE A 18 -45.56 16.18 -25.31
C ILE A 18 -44.51 15.12 -25.66
N ILE A 19 -43.88 15.19 -26.84
CA ILE A 19 -42.83 14.25 -27.26
C ILE A 19 -41.66 14.28 -26.26
N LEU A 20 -41.17 15.46 -25.90
CA LEU A 20 -40.10 15.61 -24.90
C LEU A 20 -40.50 15.04 -23.53
N LEU A 21 -41.74 15.25 -23.08
CA LEU A 21 -42.25 14.66 -21.85
C LEU A 21 -42.36 13.14 -21.93
N THR A 22 -42.84 12.56 -23.04
CA THR A 22 -42.83 11.09 -23.21
C THR A 22 -41.42 10.53 -23.26
N VAL A 23 -40.46 11.17 -23.92
CA VAL A 23 -39.06 10.72 -23.92
C VAL A 23 -38.47 10.81 -22.51
N PHE A 24 -38.75 11.88 -21.76
CA PHE A 24 -38.31 12.05 -20.38
C PHE A 24 -38.94 11.02 -19.42
N VAL A 25 -40.23 10.72 -19.58
CA VAL A 25 -40.94 9.70 -18.79
C VAL A 25 -40.50 8.28 -19.17
N LEU A 26 -40.20 8.00 -20.44
CA LEU A 26 -39.62 6.72 -20.87
C LEU A 26 -38.16 6.57 -20.41
N TRP A 27 -37.40 7.66 -20.34
CA TRP A 27 -36.04 7.66 -19.80
C TRP A 27 -36.03 7.44 -18.28
N LEU A 28 -36.95 8.06 -17.53
CA LEU A 28 -37.16 7.79 -16.10
C LEU A 28 -37.82 6.43 -15.82
N GLY A 29 -38.60 5.91 -16.77
CA GLY A 29 -39.41 4.70 -16.65
C GLY A 29 -38.81 3.44 -17.29
N SER A 30 -37.60 3.53 -17.85
CA SER A 30 -36.87 2.38 -18.40
C SER A 30 -35.89 1.85 -17.35
N PRO A 31 -36.23 0.76 -16.63
CA PRO A 31 -35.25 0.09 -15.78
C PRO A 31 -34.22 -0.60 -16.68
N THR A 32 -33.08 0.05 -16.91
CA THR A 32 -31.85 -0.68 -17.30
C THR A 32 -31.42 -1.52 -16.09
N PRO A 33 -31.45 -2.86 -16.16
CA PRO A 33 -30.98 -3.69 -15.07
C PRO A 33 -29.45 -3.74 -15.11
N LEU A 34 -28.81 -2.67 -14.64
CA LEU A 34 -27.41 -2.75 -14.23
C LEU A 34 -27.36 -3.66 -13.00
N SER A 35 -26.59 -4.74 -13.11
CA SER A 35 -26.56 -5.83 -12.13
C SER A 35 -26.13 -5.34 -10.75
N THR A 36 -27.08 -5.23 -9.83
CA THR A 36 -26.79 -4.99 -8.42
C THR A 36 -26.22 -6.26 -7.80
N VAL A 37 -24.89 -6.42 -7.84
CA VAL A 37 -24.19 -7.36 -6.96
C VAL A 37 -24.29 -6.80 -5.54
N ARG A 38 -25.37 -7.18 -4.87
CA ARG A 38 -25.66 -6.85 -3.49
C ARG A 38 -24.87 -7.80 -2.60
N GLN A 39 -23.81 -7.30 -1.96
CA GLN A 39 -23.25 -7.98 -0.80
C GLN A 39 -24.11 -7.67 0.43
N ASP A 40 -24.46 -8.71 1.17
CA ASP A 40 -25.10 -8.58 2.47
C ASP A 40 -24.12 -7.95 3.49
N PRO A 41 -24.61 -7.30 4.57
CA PRO A 41 -23.76 -6.85 5.67
C PRO A 41 -22.84 -7.97 6.16
N TYR A 42 -21.64 -7.61 6.63
CA TYR A 42 -20.71 -8.57 7.24
C TYR A 42 -21.38 -9.19 8.47
N ASN A 43 -21.92 -10.39 8.28
CA ASN A 43 -22.67 -11.11 9.29
C ASN A 43 -21.71 -11.99 10.09
N LEU A 44 -21.53 -11.65 11.37
CA LEU A 44 -20.75 -12.45 12.33
C LEU A 44 -21.31 -13.87 12.52
N HIS A 45 -22.58 -14.10 12.14
CA HIS A 45 -23.27 -15.39 12.27
C HIS A 45 -23.91 -15.82 10.94
N PRO A 46 -23.14 -16.32 9.95
CA PRO A 46 -23.72 -16.90 8.74
C PRO A 46 -24.63 -18.08 9.11
N VAL A 47 -25.91 -18.02 8.73
CA VAL A 47 -26.98 -18.89 9.26
C VAL A 47 -26.81 -20.37 8.89
N ASN A 48 -25.92 -20.71 7.94
CA ASN A 48 -25.42 -22.06 7.74
C ASN A 48 -23.92 -22.01 7.36
N PRO A 49 -23.03 -22.75 8.02
CA PRO A 49 -21.74 -23.07 7.43
C PRO A 49 -22.01 -23.94 6.18
N PRO A 50 -21.41 -23.63 5.01
CA PRO A 50 -21.59 -24.45 3.82
C PRO A 50 -20.97 -25.84 4.03
N PRO A 51 -21.52 -26.90 3.42
CA PRO A 51 -20.89 -28.22 3.46
C PRO A 51 -19.51 -28.16 2.82
N THR A 52 -18.54 -28.85 3.42
CA THR A 52 -17.23 -29.10 2.82
C THR A 52 -17.41 -29.65 1.41
N SER A 53 -16.76 -29.01 0.42
CA SER A 53 -16.81 -29.44 -0.98
C SER A 53 -16.49 -30.94 -1.09
N PRO A 54 -17.29 -31.74 -1.83
CA PRO A 54 -17.00 -33.14 -1.99
C PRO A 54 -15.73 -33.32 -2.85
N ASN A 55 -14.77 -34.10 -2.35
CA ASN A 55 -13.65 -34.60 -3.16
C ASN A 55 -14.23 -35.33 -4.38
N THR A 56 -13.87 -34.87 -5.58
CA THR A 56 -14.25 -35.53 -6.83
C THR A 56 -13.36 -36.75 -7.07
N ASP A 57 -13.67 -37.86 -6.40
CA ASP A 57 -13.03 -39.15 -6.63
C ASP A 57 -13.42 -39.72 -8.00
N GLY A 58 -12.52 -39.55 -8.97
CA GLY A 58 -12.53 -40.28 -10.23
C GLY A 58 -11.89 -41.66 -10.05
N ALA A 59 -12.64 -42.62 -9.51
CA ALA A 59 -12.13 -43.98 -9.29
C ALA A 59 -11.93 -44.76 -10.61
N SER A 60 -10.74 -45.34 -10.80
CA SER A 60 -10.54 -46.48 -11.69
C SER A 60 -9.78 -47.59 -10.94
N HIS A 61 -10.48 -48.66 -10.60
CA HIS A 61 -9.90 -49.85 -10.00
C HIS A 61 -9.04 -50.63 -11.00
N HIS A 62 -7.88 -51.10 -10.56
CA HIS A 62 -7.39 -52.45 -10.92
C HIS A 62 -6.61 -53.06 -9.75
N GLN A 63 -7.03 -54.25 -9.31
CA GLN A 63 -6.34 -55.09 -8.33
C GLN A 63 -5.39 -56.07 -9.03
N ALA A 64 -4.20 -56.30 -8.46
CA ALA A 64 -3.62 -57.63 -8.22
C ALA A 64 -2.33 -57.53 -7.36
N SER A 65 -2.04 -58.57 -6.58
CA SER A 65 -0.97 -58.63 -5.54
C SER A 65 0.20 -59.57 -5.98
N PRO A 66 1.02 -60.18 -5.08
CA PRO A 66 2.07 -59.65 -4.18
C PRO A 66 3.46 -60.34 -4.40
N HIS A 67 4.38 -60.27 -3.40
CA HIS A 67 5.73 -60.89 -3.22
C HIS A 67 6.92 -59.91 -3.36
N ASN A 68 8.05 -59.99 -2.63
CA ASN A 68 8.45 -60.80 -1.46
C ASN A 68 9.60 -60.12 -0.66
N ASP A 69 9.83 -60.58 0.58
CA ASP A 69 11.10 -60.73 1.33
C ASP A 69 12.09 -59.55 1.62
N SER A 70 12.28 -59.33 2.93
CA SER A 70 13.49 -58.88 3.65
C SER A 70 14.66 -59.90 3.51
N PRO A 71 15.96 -59.68 3.91
CA PRO A 71 16.35 -58.87 5.09
C PRO A 71 17.75 -58.17 5.15
N SER A 72 17.92 -57.45 6.26
CA SER A 72 19.13 -57.05 7.03
C SER A 72 20.56 -57.36 6.55
N HIS A 73 21.48 -56.42 6.83
CA HIS A 73 22.79 -56.73 7.42
C HIS A 73 23.35 -55.58 8.27
N GLU A 74 23.94 -55.93 9.43
CA GLU A 74 24.70 -55.07 10.34
C GLU A 74 26.23 -55.20 10.13
N ALA A 75 26.97 -54.36 10.88
CA ALA A 75 28.39 -54.40 11.27
C ALA A 75 29.32 -53.38 10.57
N ASP A 76 30.37 -52.84 11.21
CA ASP A 76 30.69 -52.35 12.57
C ASP A 76 32.19 -51.93 12.55
N ASP A 77 32.69 -51.35 13.65
CA ASP A 77 34.10 -50.99 13.98
C ASP A 77 34.73 -49.79 13.22
N ALA A 78 35.10 -48.66 13.87
CA ALA A 78 36.08 -48.39 14.96
C ALA A 78 37.55 -48.35 14.46
N HIS A 79 38.51 -47.54 14.93
CA HIS A 79 38.67 -46.62 16.08
C HIS A 79 39.09 -45.19 15.55
N GLU A 80 39.50 -44.13 16.30
CA GLU A 80 39.73 -43.86 17.74
C GLU A 80 39.57 -42.35 18.08
N ALA A 81 39.98 -41.89 19.27
CA ALA A 81 40.02 -40.49 19.72
C ALA A 81 41.33 -40.16 20.46
N VAL A 82 41.70 -38.87 20.63
CA VAL A 82 42.46 -38.30 21.79
C VAL A 82 42.12 -36.80 21.98
N ASP A 83 42.22 -36.34 23.23
CA ASP A 83 41.67 -35.13 23.86
C ASP A 83 42.28 -33.72 23.59
N THR A 84 41.42 -32.74 23.92
CA THR A 84 41.55 -31.40 24.57
C THR A 84 42.77 -31.15 25.52
N PRO A 85 43.13 -29.90 25.94
CA PRO A 85 42.21 -28.88 26.51
C PRO A 85 42.54 -27.36 26.41
N SER A 86 41.75 -26.58 27.17
CA SER A 86 41.50 -25.13 27.21
C SER A 86 42.39 -24.25 28.13
N SER A 87 42.45 -22.94 27.83
CA SER A 87 42.46 -21.77 28.78
C SER A 87 42.75 -20.47 27.98
N SER A 88 41.96 -19.39 27.91
CA SER A 88 41.37 -18.45 28.90
C SER A 88 42.17 -17.13 29.10
N THR A 89 41.43 -16.00 29.12
CA THR A 89 41.76 -14.64 29.66
C THR A 89 42.80 -13.74 28.97
N GLY A 90 42.48 -12.43 28.85
CA GLY A 90 43.45 -11.33 28.70
C GLY A 90 43.00 -10.09 27.89
N HIS A 91 42.36 -9.10 28.52
CA HIS A 91 42.29 -7.72 27.99
C HIS A 91 43.63 -6.98 28.23
N VAL A 92 43.98 -6.02 27.36
CA VAL A 92 44.48 -4.65 27.70
C VAL A 92 44.62 -3.82 26.40
N LEU A 93 44.45 -2.50 26.50
CA LEU A 93 44.52 -1.48 25.42
C LEU A 93 45.92 -0.79 25.37
N PRO A 94 46.21 0.10 24.40
CA PRO A 94 47.58 0.34 23.91
C PRO A 94 48.28 1.55 24.56
N ASP A 95 49.54 1.75 24.19
CA ASP A 95 50.26 3.04 24.32
C ASP A 95 51.28 3.24 23.18
N ASP A 96 51.63 4.52 22.96
CA ASP A 96 52.86 5.06 22.35
C ASP A 96 53.15 4.87 20.83
N ALA A 97 53.70 5.86 20.10
CA ALA A 97 53.98 7.27 20.43
C ALA A 97 54.28 8.14 19.17
N ASP A 98 54.47 9.44 19.46
CA ASP A 98 55.38 10.42 18.84
C ASP A 98 54.85 11.57 17.96
N ASP A 99 55.36 12.74 18.34
CA ASP A 99 55.09 14.12 17.90
C ASP A 99 56.36 14.69 17.24
N ASN A 100 56.21 15.57 16.23
CA ASN A 100 57.18 16.67 16.08
C ASN A 100 56.74 17.87 15.23
N SER A 101 56.57 19.00 15.92
CA SER A 101 57.15 20.33 15.65
C SER A 101 57.02 21.07 14.29
N LYS A 102 56.28 22.19 14.38
CA LYS A 102 56.47 23.53 13.76
C LYS A 102 57.85 23.88 13.15
N ALA A 103 57.79 24.69 12.06
CA ALA A 103 58.53 25.96 11.95
C ALA A 103 57.95 26.91 10.87
N GLU A 104 57.86 28.21 11.16
CA GLU A 104 57.77 29.32 10.18
C GLU A 104 59.14 30.00 10.04
N PRO A 105 59.36 30.79 8.97
CA PRO A 105 59.76 32.18 9.22
C PRO A 105 59.07 33.20 8.31
N ALA A 106 59.07 34.46 8.76
CA ALA A 106 58.49 35.61 8.06
C ALA A 106 59.55 36.45 7.32
N ASP A 107 59.11 37.20 6.30
CA ASP A 107 59.73 38.48 5.91
C ASP A 107 58.68 39.43 5.29
N ALA A 108 58.96 40.73 5.23
CA ALA A 108 58.00 41.80 4.92
C ALA A 108 58.29 42.52 3.59
N THR A 109 57.31 43.29 3.05
CA THR A 109 57.44 44.65 2.43
C THR A 109 56.26 45.04 1.50
N THR A 110 55.39 45.92 2.02
CA THR A 110 54.86 47.17 1.38
C THR A 110 53.94 47.17 0.14
N THR A 111 52.70 47.67 0.36
CA THR A 111 51.72 48.33 -0.55
C THR A 111 51.33 47.74 -1.92
N THR A 112 50.01 47.57 -2.13
CA THR A 112 49.17 48.54 -2.87
C THR A 112 47.68 48.24 -2.63
N THR A 113 46.89 49.22 -2.20
CA THR A 113 45.42 49.11 -2.10
C THR A 113 44.79 49.04 -3.49
N THR A 114 44.15 47.92 -3.80
CA THR A 114 43.24 47.80 -4.95
C THR A 114 41.88 47.36 -4.42
N GLU A 115 40.91 48.27 -4.42
CA GLU A 115 39.51 47.94 -4.09
C GLU A 115 38.98 46.95 -5.13
N THR A 116 39.04 45.67 -4.76
CA THR A 116 38.47 44.60 -5.57
C THR A 116 37.06 44.41 -5.06
N SER A 117 36.07 44.78 -5.87
CA SER A 117 34.65 44.59 -5.58
C SER A 117 34.43 43.17 -5.04
N GLU A 118 34.07 43.05 -3.76
CA GLU A 118 33.63 41.78 -3.19
C GLU A 118 32.37 41.35 -3.96
N ALA A 119 32.56 40.41 -4.89
CA ALA A 119 31.47 39.62 -5.40
C ALA A 119 30.89 38.88 -4.19
N THR A 120 29.70 39.32 -3.74
CA THR A 120 28.98 38.68 -2.66
C THR A 120 28.95 37.18 -2.95
N PRO A 121 29.41 36.30 -2.03
CA PRO A 121 29.35 34.87 -2.28
C PRO A 121 27.88 34.52 -2.45
N THR A 122 27.51 34.20 -3.70
CA THR A 122 26.18 33.67 -3.98
C THR A 122 26.14 32.32 -3.29
N SER A 123 25.53 32.27 -2.12
CA SER A 123 25.42 31.05 -1.33
C SER A 123 24.68 30.03 -2.18
N THR A 124 25.41 29.10 -2.80
CA THR A 124 24.84 27.99 -3.55
C THR A 124 24.11 27.15 -2.52
N LEU A 125 22.78 27.27 -2.49
CA LEU A 125 21.98 26.64 -1.46
C LEU A 125 22.15 25.11 -1.58
N GLU A 126 22.73 24.52 -0.54
CA GLU A 126 23.01 23.10 -0.54
C GLU A 126 21.74 22.32 -0.20
N CYS A 127 21.24 21.56 -1.17
CA CYS A 127 20.08 20.68 -0.98
C CYS A 127 20.46 19.42 -0.21
N LEU A 128 20.72 19.57 1.10
CA LEU A 128 20.99 18.48 2.04
C LEU A 128 19.95 17.36 1.92
N ASP A 129 20.40 16.12 2.05
CA ASP A 129 19.55 14.95 2.14
C ASP A 129 18.69 14.96 3.43
N TYR A 130 17.74 14.02 3.49
CA TYR A 130 16.78 13.93 4.59
C TYR A 130 17.46 13.62 5.93
N GLU A 131 18.34 12.62 5.99
CA GLU A 131 19.00 12.22 7.24
C GLU A 131 19.89 13.32 7.80
N THR A 132 20.71 13.95 6.94
CA THR A 132 21.59 15.04 7.31
C THR A 132 20.78 16.21 7.86
N ARG A 133 19.63 16.55 7.26
CA ARG A 133 18.72 17.58 7.78
C ARG A 133 18.09 17.16 9.12
N GLN A 134 17.64 15.93 9.29
CA GLN A 134 17.03 15.46 10.54
C GLN A 134 18.00 15.42 11.73
N ARG A 135 19.31 15.33 11.46
CA ARG A 135 20.36 15.43 12.50
C ARG A 135 20.66 16.88 12.90
N GLN A 136 20.12 17.89 12.21
CA GLN A 136 20.34 19.31 12.49
C GLN A 136 19.18 19.93 13.30
N LYS A 137 19.52 20.87 14.19
CA LYS A 137 18.52 21.73 14.84
C LYS A 137 18.13 22.87 13.89
N ALA A 138 17.07 22.65 13.12
CA ALA A 138 16.63 23.59 12.10
C ALA A 138 15.72 24.71 12.64
N GLU A 139 16.13 25.95 12.41
CA GLU A 139 15.34 27.16 12.66
C GLU A 139 14.43 27.49 11.45
N PRO A 140 13.34 28.26 11.61
CA PRO A 140 12.83 28.83 12.86
C PRO A 140 12.05 27.80 13.70
N LEU A 141 12.23 27.80 15.03
CA LEU A 141 11.35 27.04 15.92
C LEU A 141 9.91 27.59 15.92
N SER A 142 8.92 26.72 16.17
CA SER A 142 7.52 27.12 16.34
C SER A 142 7.31 28.05 17.53
N GLU A 143 6.24 28.86 17.49
CA GLU A 143 5.94 29.82 18.54
C GLU A 143 5.45 29.18 19.86
N GLY A 144 5.06 27.91 19.83
CA GLY A 144 4.46 27.20 20.97
C GLY A 144 5.39 26.88 22.13
N LYS A 145 4.95 25.98 23.01
CA LYS A 145 5.67 25.58 24.22
C LYS A 145 6.74 24.51 23.93
N ARG A 146 6.52 23.66 22.92
CA ARG A 146 7.43 22.58 22.52
C ARG A 146 8.57 23.05 21.63
N LYS A 147 8.40 24.18 20.92
CA LYS A 147 9.44 24.79 20.07
C LYS A 147 9.96 23.82 19.01
N PHE A 148 9.05 23.17 18.29
CA PHE A 148 9.41 22.24 17.24
C PHE A 148 10.13 22.94 16.07
N PRO A 149 11.22 22.35 15.54
CA PRO A 149 12.00 22.91 14.43
C PRO A 149 11.22 22.93 13.11
N TYR A 150 11.68 23.70 12.12
CA TYR A 150 11.17 23.65 10.75
C TYR A 150 12.00 22.66 9.93
N LEU A 151 11.40 21.55 9.49
CA LEU A 151 12.14 20.41 8.91
C LEU A 151 11.91 20.23 7.41
N ARG A 152 11.01 20.99 6.79
CA ARG A 152 10.80 20.96 5.34
C ARG A 152 12.05 21.41 4.60
N PRO A 153 12.37 20.85 3.41
CA PRO A 153 13.38 21.41 2.53
C PRO A 153 13.04 22.87 2.14
N PRO A 154 14.07 23.68 1.85
CA PRO A 154 13.90 24.91 1.07
C PRO A 154 13.10 24.64 -0.22
N PRO A 155 12.23 25.55 -0.69
CA PRO A 155 11.35 25.33 -1.85
C PRO A 155 12.03 24.76 -3.10
N GLU A 156 13.23 25.21 -3.42
CA GLU A 156 14.06 24.77 -4.56
C GLU A 156 14.65 23.36 -4.40
N CYS A 157 14.67 22.82 -3.17
CA CYS A 157 15.14 21.48 -2.85
C CYS A 157 14.02 20.44 -2.72
N ARG A 158 12.75 20.86 -2.79
CA ARG A 158 11.58 19.96 -2.68
C ARG A 158 11.46 19.10 -3.95
N LYS A 159 11.31 17.79 -3.79
CA LYS A 159 11.30 16.84 -4.92
C LYS A 159 10.05 16.94 -5.80
N PHE A 160 8.91 17.32 -5.21
CA PHE A 160 7.63 17.50 -5.89
C PHE A 160 6.89 18.73 -5.33
N PRO A 161 7.20 19.95 -5.82
CA PRO A 161 6.47 21.15 -5.40
C PRO A 161 5.04 21.12 -5.94
N HIS A 162 4.04 21.27 -5.06
CA HIS A 162 2.63 21.20 -5.44
C HIS A 162 1.82 22.40 -4.90
N PRO A 163 1.32 23.32 -5.76
CA PRO A 163 0.66 24.55 -5.28
C PRO A 163 -0.56 24.33 -4.38
N ALA A 164 -1.35 23.27 -4.62
CA ALA A 164 -2.52 22.98 -3.77
C ALA A 164 -2.13 22.40 -2.39
N LEU A 165 -0.92 21.86 -2.24
CA LEU A 165 -0.38 21.45 -0.94
C LEU A 165 -0.04 22.68 -0.09
N GLU A 166 0.66 23.68 -0.66
CA GLU A 166 0.96 24.93 0.06
C GLU A 166 -0.32 25.69 0.42
N GLY A 167 -1.32 25.73 -0.48
CA GLY A 167 -2.64 26.30 -0.18
C GLY A 167 -3.37 25.59 0.96
N LEU A 168 -3.28 24.25 1.05
CA LEU A 168 -3.82 23.50 2.18
C LEU A 168 -3.07 23.80 3.49
N LEU A 169 -1.75 23.96 3.46
CA LEU A 169 -0.98 24.37 4.64
C LEU A 169 -1.45 25.74 5.15
N ASP A 170 -1.70 26.70 4.26
CA ASP A 170 -2.27 28.01 4.61
C ASP A 170 -3.70 27.94 5.17
N GLU A 171 -4.53 26.99 4.73
CA GLU A 171 -5.87 26.75 5.29
C GLU A 171 -5.82 26.09 6.67
N VAL A 172 -4.95 25.08 6.84
CA VAL A 172 -4.77 24.38 8.12
C VAL A 172 -4.15 25.31 9.15
N LYS A 173 -3.21 26.18 8.78
CA LYS A 173 -2.63 27.21 9.66
C LYS A 173 -3.65 28.17 10.27
N LYS A 174 -4.72 28.49 9.52
CA LYS A 174 -5.83 29.34 10.00
C LYS A 174 -6.78 28.60 10.94
N THR A 175 -6.76 27.26 10.89
CA THR A 175 -7.70 26.38 11.62
C THR A 175 -7.08 25.83 12.91
N VAL A 176 -5.83 25.35 12.82
CA VAL A 176 -5.07 24.76 13.94
C VAL A 176 -4.39 25.88 14.72
N ARG A 177 -5.02 26.27 15.84
CA ARG A 177 -4.55 27.38 16.69
C ARG A 177 -3.28 27.08 17.49
N ASP A 178 -2.96 25.81 17.72
CA ASP A 178 -1.73 25.40 18.41
C ASP A 178 -0.57 25.44 17.41
N PRO A 179 0.42 26.35 17.57
CA PRO A 179 1.54 26.48 16.63
C PRO A 179 2.52 25.31 16.67
N ASP A 180 2.59 24.54 17.76
CA ASP A 180 3.38 23.31 17.80
C ASP A 180 2.69 22.20 17.01
N LEU A 181 1.36 22.06 17.15
CA LEU A 181 0.58 21.10 16.37
C LEU A 181 0.56 21.45 14.88
N PHE A 182 0.41 22.74 14.54
CA PHE A 182 0.53 23.19 13.15
C PHE A 182 1.93 22.91 12.60
N ARG A 183 3.01 23.16 13.36
CA ARG A 183 4.37 22.84 12.92
C ARG A 183 4.58 21.34 12.70
N LEU A 184 3.99 20.49 13.54
CA LEU A 184 4.03 19.04 13.31
C LEU A 184 3.36 18.68 11.97
N PHE A 185 2.18 19.23 11.68
CA PHE A 185 1.50 19.04 10.39
C PHE A 185 2.30 19.62 9.21
N GLU A 186 2.83 20.83 9.34
CA GLU A 186 3.67 21.52 8.34
C GLU A 186 4.93 20.71 8.00
N ASN A 187 5.54 20.03 8.97
CA ASN A 187 6.70 19.17 8.73
C ASN A 187 6.34 17.79 8.16
N THR A 188 5.22 17.19 8.59
CA THR A 188 4.91 15.77 8.30
C THR A 188 4.02 15.55 7.09
N TYR A 189 2.95 16.34 6.93
CA TYR A 189 2.00 16.17 5.82
C TYR A 189 2.65 16.31 4.43
N PRO A 190 3.54 17.28 4.14
CA PRO A 190 4.18 17.38 2.83
C PRO A 190 5.38 16.46 2.63
N ALA A 191 5.82 15.69 3.65
CA ALA A 191 7.12 15.03 3.67
C ALA A 191 7.41 14.15 2.43
N THR A 192 6.46 13.30 2.00
CA THR A 192 6.67 12.47 0.81
C THR A 192 6.97 13.29 -0.44
N LEU A 193 6.18 14.34 -0.70
CA LEU A 193 6.35 15.20 -1.87
C LEU A 193 7.61 16.07 -1.75
N ASP A 194 7.92 16.52 -0.54
CA ASP A 194 9.11 17.31 -0.26
C ASP A 194 10.41 16.49 -0.42
N THR A 195 10.46 15.20 -0.02
CA THR A 195 11.72 14.44 0.10
C THR A 195 11.78 13.04 -0.54
N TRP A 196 10.68 12.29 -0.62
CA TRP A 196 10.73 10.83 -0.91
C TRP A 196 10.34 10.43 -2.33
N VAL A 197 9.80 11.36 -3.14
CA VAL A 197 9.69 11.19 -4.60
C VAL A 197 11.10 11.29 -5.21
N LYS A 198 11.87 10.20 -5.17
CA LYS A 198 13.29 10.16 -5.60
C LYS A 198 13.44 10.30 -7.12
N TRP A 199 12.49 9.78 -7.90
CA TRP A 199 12.47 9.91 -9.36
C TRP A 199 11.05 9.88 -9.94
N ARG A 200 10.86 10.56 -11.08
CA ARG A 200 9.68 10.47 -11.94
C ARG A 200 10.12 10.47 -13.39
N GLY A 201 9.41 9.74 -14.24
CA GLY A 201 9.70 9.70 -15.67
C GLY A 201 8.66 8.90 -16.43
N TYR A 202 9.09 8.25 -17.50
CA TYR A 202 8.24 7.36 -18.28
C TYR A 202 9.03 6.11 -18.65
N ALA A 203 8.33 5.00 -18.88
CA ALA A 203 8.96 3.75 -19.29
C ALA A 203 9.61 3.85 -20.67
N ALA A 204 10.70 3.11 -20.85
CA ALA A 204 11.33 2.89 -22.15
C ALA A 204 11.02 1.48 -22.64
N LYS A 205 10.53 1.37 -23.88
CA LYS A 205 10.40 0.08 -24.56
C LYS A 205 11.67 -0.19 -25.35
N LYS A 206 12.37 -1.26 -25.02
CA LYS A 206 13.54 -1.74 -25.78
C LYS A 206 13.08 -2.67 -26.91
N ASP A 207 13.63 -2.46 -28.10
CA ASP A 207 13.54 -3.43 -29.18
C ASP A 207 14.61 -4.51 -28.99
N GLU A 208 14.20 -5.77 -28.90
CA GLU A 208 15.11 -6.90 -28.62
C GLU A 208 16.04 -7.24 -29.79
N THR A 209 15.72 -6.79 -31.02
CA THR A 209 16.50 -7.08 -32.24
C THR A 209 17.54 -6.00 -32.53
N THR A 210 17.18 -4.73 -32.35
CA THR A 210 18.06 -3.58 -32.62
C THR A 210 18.75 -3.05 -31.37
N GLY A 211 18.19 -3.33 -30.19
CA GLY A 211 18.62 -2.75 -28.92
C GLY A 211 18.17 -1.30 -28.71
N GLU A 212 17.41 -0.71 -29.64
CA GLU A 212 16.95 0.68 -29.58
C GLU A 212 15.87 0.86 -28.51
N GLU A 213 15.95 1.96 -27.74
CA GLU A 213 15.01 2.26 -26.66
C GLU A 213 14.08 3.42 -27.06
N THR A 214 12.80 3.12 -27.24
CA THR A 214 11.75 4.10 -27.52
C THR A 214 11.01 4.45 -26.23
N LYS A 215 11.04 5.73 -25.86
CA LYS A 215 10.28 6.23 -24.70
C LYS A 215 8.77 6.13 -24.96
N THR A 216 8.04 5.58 -23.99
CA THR A 216 6.58 5.47 -24.00
C THR A 216 5.91 6.64 -23.28
N ASP A 217 4.58 6.65 -23.25
CA ASP A 217 3.75 7.51 -22.41
C ASP A 217 3.27 6.81 -21.12
N GLU A 218 3.89 5.67 -20.73
CA GLU A 218 3.68 5.06 -19.41
C GLU A 218 4.43 5.88 -18.36
N GLU A 219 3.73 6.74 -17.62
CA GLU A 219 4.30 7.47 -16.48
C GLU A 219 4.80 6.48 -15.41
N LEU A 220 5.92 6.81 -14.77
CA LEU A 220 6.52 6.03 -13.68
C LEU A 220 6.97 6.95 -12.54
N ALA A 221 6.92 6.46 -11.30
CA ALA A 221 7.42 7.17 -10.14
C ALA A 221 8.07 6.23 -9.13
N TYR A 222 9.26 6.61 -8.66
CA TYR A 222 9.98 5.92 -7.60
C TYR A 222 9.84 6.71 -6.30
N VAL A 223 9.04 6.19 -5.38
CA VAL A 223 8.74 6.80 -4.08
C VAL A 223 9.23 5.85 -2.98
N VAL A 224 10.22 6.29 -2.22
CA VAL A 224 10.89 5.45 -1.21
C VAL A 224 10.22 5.56 0.17
N SER A 225 10.40 4.54 1.03
CA SER A 225 9.79 4.54 2.37
C SER A 225 10.31 5.68 3.26
N GLY A 226 11.59 6.04 3.15
CA GLY A 226 12.12 7.26 3.76
C GLY A 226 13.64 7.32 3.83
N ASP A 227 14.20 6.69 4.85
CA ASP A 227 15.63 6.46 5.10
C ASP A 227 16.18 5.27 4.30
N VAL A 228 15.37 4.24 4.07
CA VAL A 228 15.69 3.16 3.12
C VAL A 228 15.38 3.61 1.70
N ASP A 229 16.39 3.57 0.82
CA ASP A 229 16.27 3.97 -0.59
C ASP A 229 15.61 2.90 -1.50
N ALA A 230 14.58 2.23 -0.98
CA ALA A 230 13.77 1.19 -1.60
C ALA A 230 12.28 1.60 -1.66
N MET A 231 11.56 1.17 -2.70
CA MET A 231 10.12 1.39 -2.84
C MET A 231 9.32 0.20 -2.28
N GLY A 232 8.84 0.32 -1.05
CA GLY A 232 7.85 -0.60 -0.47
C GLY A 232 6.47 -0.39 -1.09
N LEU A 233 5.74 -1.45 -1.42
CA LEU A 233 4.42 -1.33 -2.07
C LEU A 233 3.37 -0.72 -1.11
N ARG A 234 3.28 -1.22 0.12
CA ARG A 234 2.46 -0.64 1.20
C ARG A 234 2.83 0.81 1.47
N ASP A 235 4.12 1.07 1.67
CA ASP A 235 4.65 2.37 2.09
C ASP A 235 4.33 3.45 1.04
N SER A 236 4.73 3.23 -0.22
CA SER A 236 4.46 4.17 -1.32
C SER A 236 2.96 4.37 -1.58
N ALA A 237 2.13 3.32 -1.42
CA ALA A 237 0.68 3.46 -1.54
C ALA A 237 0.08 4.34 -0.43
N ASN A 238 0.45 4.13 0.85
CA ASN A 238 -0.08 4.90 1.98
C ASN A 238 0.44 6.35 2.01
N GLN A 239 1.71 6.56 1.65
CA GLN A 239 2.28 7.89 1.40
C GLN A 239 1.46 8.65 0.34
N MET A 240 1.13 8.03 -0.79
CA MET A 240 0.31 8.66 -1.83
C MET A 240 -1.16 8.85 -1.40
N TYR A 241 -1.76 7.89 -0.69
CA TYR A 241 -3.14 7.93 -0.23
C TYR A 241 -3.44 9.14 0.65
N SER A 242 -2.46 9.60 1.44
CA SER A 242 -2.54 10.80 2.28
C SER A 242 -2.86 12.08 1.48
N TYR A 243 -2.55 12.11 0.17
CA TYR A 243 -2.82 13.24 -0.74
C TYR A 243 -4.11 13.08 -1.55
N LEU A 244 -4.92 12.03 -1.32
CA LEU A 244 -6.23 11.85 -1.98
C LEU A 244 -7.17 13.09 -1.88
N PRO A 245 -7.20 13.87 -0.77
CA PRO A 245 -7.98 15.11 -0.72
C PRO A 245 -7.53 16.18 -1.72
N LEU A 246 -6.25 16.18 -2.11
CA LEU A 246 -5.64 17.10 -3.09
C LEU A 246 -5.72 16.57 -4.52
N LEU A 247 -5.92 15.28 -4.73
CA LEU A 247 -5.97 14.65 -6.05
C LEU A 247 -7.08 15.24 -6.94
N ARG A 248 -6.71 15.76 -8.12
CA ARG A 248 -7.59 16.33 -9.17
C ARG A 248 -7.14 15.85 -10.53
N ALA A 249 -8.09 15.61 -11.44
CA ALA A 249 -7.78 15.21 -12.82
C ALA A 249 -6.88 16.23 -13.52
N SER A 250 -5.82 15.75 -14.18
CA SER A 250 -4.88 16.56 -14.94
C SER A 250 -4.03 15.68 -15.87
N GLU A 251 -3.72 16.23 -17.04
CA GLU A 251 -2.78 15.66 -18.03
C GLU A 251 -1.37 16.28 -17.90
N ASP A 252 -1.17 17.22 -16.97
CA ASP A 252 0.15 17.81 -16.73
C ASP A 252 1.07 16.75 -16.09
N LYS A 253 2.24 16.54 -16.70
CA LYS A 253 3.30 15.63 -16.23
C LYS A 253 3.81 15.97 -14.81
N ASP A 254 3.64 17.20 -14.34
CA ASP A 254 4.00 17.65 -13.00
C ASP A 254 2.80 17.77 -12.04
N SER A 255 1.63 17.25 -12.45
CA SER A 255 0.46 17.13 -11.58
C SER A 255 0.55 15.95 -10.61
N LEU A 256 -0.19 16.06 -9.51
CA LEU A 256 -0.38 14.96 -8.56
C LEU A 256 -1.08 13.75 -9.22
N ALA A 257 -1.86 13.96 -10.28
CA ALA A 257 -2.47 12.88 -11.05
C ALA A 257 -1.43 12.05 -11.82
N SER A 258 -0.46 12.71 -12.47
CA SER A 258 0.71 12.07 -13.10
C SER A 258 1.52 11.27 -12.08
N LEU A 259 1.81 11.84 -10.91
CA LEU A 259 2.50 11.12 -9.84
C LEU A 259 1.71 9.88 -9.36
N TRP A 260 0.39 9.98 -9.19
CA TRP A 260 -0.45 8.83 -8.83
C TRP A 260 -0.44 7.72 -9.88
N ARG A 261 -0.62 8.05 -11.17
CA ARG A 261 -0.52 7.08 -12.27
C ARG A 261 0.88 6.45 -12.32
N GLY A 262 1.91 7.27 -12.15
CA GLY A 262 3.31 6.82 -12.08
C GLY A 262 3.58 5.80 -10.97
N VAL A 263 3.05 6.02 -9.76
CA VAL A 263 3.17 5.04 -8.66
C VAL A 263 2.40 3.76 -8.97
N ILE A 264 1.17 3.86 -9.49
CA ILE A 264 0.37 2.67 -9.84
C ILE A 264 1.05 1.84 -10.94
N ASN A 265 1.58 2.46 -12.00
CA ASN A 265 2.31 1.76 -13.07
C ASN A 265 3.59 1.11 -12.55
N SER A 266 4.38 1.83 -11.75
CA SER A 266 5.59 1.26 -11.12
C SER A 266 5.25 0.06 -10.25
N GLN A 267 4.26 0.16 -9.36
CA GLN A 267 3.79 -0.97 -8.56
C GLN A 267 3.26 -2.13 -9.42
N ALA A 268 2.54 -1.84 -10.51
CA ALA A 268 2.02 -2.86 -11.42
C ALA A 268 3.16 -3.64 -12.11
N ARG A 269 4.19 -2.97 -12.63
CA ARG A 269 5.38 -3.61 -13.21
C ARG A 269 6.08 -4.54 -12.22
N TYR A 270 6.22 -4.09 -10.97
CA TYR A 270 6.84 -4.87 -9.90
C TYR A 270 6.03 -6.12 -9.54
N ILE A 271 4.71 -5.97 -9.32
CA ILE A 271 3.81 -7.07 -8.95
C ILE A 271 3.64 -8.08 -10.10
N ALA A 272 3.63 -7.63 -11.35
CA ALA A 272 3.51 -8.52 -12.51
C ALA A 272 4.66 -9.54 -12.58
N VAL A 273 5.89 -9.13 -12.20
CA VAL A 273 7.11 -9.97 -12.26
C VAL A 273 7.37 -10.71 -10.95
N SER A 274 7.15 -10.06 -9.80
CA SER A 274 7.53 -10.58 -8.47
C SER A 274 6.41 -10.32 -7.44
N PRO A 275 5.23 -10.96 -7.60
CA PRO A 275 4.04 -10.67 -6.77
C PRO A 275 4.20 -11.06 -5.29
N TYR A 276 5.24 -11.83 -4.95
CA TYR A 276 5.50 -12.26 -3.57
C TYR A 276 6.38 -11.29 -2.76
N CYS A 277 6.92 -10.24 -3.38
CA CYS A 277 7.93 -9.38 -2.78
C CYS A 277 7.35 -8.05 -2.26
N ASN A 278 7.90 -7.52 -1.17
CA ASN A 278 7.41 -6.34 -0.47
C ASN A 278 8.06 -5.02 -0.93
N ALA A 279 9.35 -5.04 -1.30
CA ALA A 279 10.10 -3.82 -1.62
C ALA A 279 10.99 -3.95 -2.87
N PHE A 280 11.08 -2.88 -3.64
CA PHE A 280 11.64 -2.87 -4.99
C PHE A 280 12.74 -1.82 -5.19
N GLN A 281 13.65 -2.13 -6.10
CA GLN A 281 14.76 -1.29 -6.54
C GLN A 281 14.28 -0.17 -7.49
N PRO A 282 15.09 0.87 -7.73
CA PRO A 282 14.74 1.91 -8.70
C PRO A 282 14.47 1.32 -10.11
N PRO A 283 13.51 1.86 -10.87
CA PRO A 283 13.32 1.45 -12.26
C PRO A 283 14.58 1.79 -13.08
N ALA A 284 14.95 0.95 -14.04
CA ALA A 284 16.17 1.12 -14.83
C ALA A 284 16.22 2.49 -15.54
N GLU A 285 15.07 2.98 -15.97
CA GLU A 285 14.87 4.30 -16.59
C GLU A 285 15.26 5.48 -15.68
N SER A 286 15.43 5.27 -14.38
CA SER A 286 15.87 6.30 -13.44
C SER A 286 17.38 6.55 -13.44
N GLY A 287 18.18 5.58 -13.88
CA GLY A 287 19.64 5.60 -13.73
C GLY A 287 20.15 5.56 -12.27
N ILE A 288 19.25 5.46 -11.28
CA ILE A 288 19.61 5.27 -9.86
C ILE A 288 20.07 3.83 -9.69
N LYS A 289 21.22 3.63 -9.06
CA LYS A 289 21.79 2.29 -8.85
C LYS A 289 20.97 1.53 -7.79
N PRO A 290 20.65 0.24 -8.01
CA PRO A 290 20.15 -0.64 -6.98
C PRO A 290 21.04 -0.65 -5.74
N ILE A 291 20.44 -0.73 -4.55
CA ILE A 291 21.14 -0.82 -3.28
C ILE A 291 21.11 -2.26 -2.73
N HIS A 292 22.18 -2.70 -2.09
CA HIS A 292 22.24 -4.03 -1.50
C HIS A 292 21.54 -4.05 -0.13
N ASN A 293 20.60 -4.97 0.04
CA ASN A 293 19.99 -5.28 1.34
C ASN A 293 20.86 -6.30 2.08
N PRO A 294 21.49 -5.97 3.23
CA PRO A 294 22.33 -6.89 3.97
C PRO A 294 21.53 -7.96 4.74
N ALA A 295 20.22 -7.76 4.92
CA ALA A 295 19.29 -8.75 5.49
C ALA A 295 18.66 -9.66 4.41
N TYR A 296 19.26 -9.70 3.21
CA TYR A 296 18.79 -10.49 2.07
C TYR A 296 18.93 -11.99 2.32
N ASN A 297 17.83 -12.71 2.07
CA ASN A 297 17.73 -14.16 2.23
C ASN A 297 17.28 -14.84 0.93
N LYS A 298 17.53 -16.16 0.82
CA LYS A 298 17.05 -16.93 -0.34
C LYS A 298 15.56 -17.26 -0.17
N THR A 299 14.79 -17.03 -1.23
CA THR A 299 13.38 -17.42 -1.32
C THR A 299 13.15 -18.39 -2.47
N ALA A 300 12.04 -19.13 -2.38
CA ALA A 300 11.42 -19.76 -3.54
C ALA A 300 10.00 -19.17 -3.71
N PRO A 301 9.61 -18.69 -4.91
CA PRO A 301 10.44 -18.57 -6.11
C PRO A 301 11.63 -17.59 -5.91
N PRO A 302 12.74 -17.80 -6.64
CA PRO A 302 13.83 -16.83 -6.68
C PRO A 302 13.38 -15.55 -7.40
N PHE A 303 14.05 -14.44 -7.11
CA PHE A 303 13.78 -13.14 -7.71
C PHE A 303 15.07 -12.48 -8.22
N ASP A 304 14.95 -11.44 -9.05
CA ASP A 304 16.07 -10.64 -9.51
C ASP A 304 16.41 -9.52 -8.50
N PRO A 305 17.59 -9.53 -7.85
CA PRO A 305 18.00 -8.49 -6.92
C PRO A 305 18.31 -7.12 -7.59
N GLN A 306 18.31 -7.03 -8.92
CA GLN A 306 18.31 -5.75 -9.64
C GLN A 306 16.93 -5.09 -9.71
N VAL A 307 15.86 -5.86 -9.49
CA VAL A 307 14.46 -5.40 -9.50
C VAL A 307 13.88 -5.33 -8.09
N VAL A 308 14.23 -6.29 -7.24
CA VAL A 308 13.69 -6.46 -5.88
C VAL A 308 14.74 -6.12 -4.83
N PHE A 309 14.34 -5.37 -3.81
CA PHE A 309 15.17 -5.01 -2.65
C PHE A 309 14.97 -5.98 -1.48
N ASP A 310 13.71 -6.36 -1.22
CA ASP A 310 13.33 -7.37 -0.23
C ASP A 310 12.15 -8.19 -0.76
N CYS A 311 12.07 -9.46 -0.37
CA CYS A 311 11.02 -10.38 -0.83
C CYS A 311 10.33 -11.13 0.30
N LYS A 312 9.87 -10.38 1.31
CA LYS A 312 8.98 -10.88 2.36
C LYS A 312 7.55 -10.97 1.83
N TRP A 313 6.95 -12.15 1.96
CA TRP A 313 5.54 -12.33 1.63
C TRP A 313 4.63 -11.72 2.72
N GLU A 314 4.13 -10.53 2.39
CA GLU A 314 3.27 -9.67 3.20
C GLU A 314 2.01 -9.34 2.36
N LEU A 315 0.86 -9.96 2.69
CA LEU A 315 -0.37 -9.90 1.88
C LEU A 315 -0.89 -8.46 1.67
N ASP A 316 -0.64 -7.57 2.63
CA ASP A 316 -1.07 -6.18 2.61
C ASP A 316 -0.40 -5.32 1.53
N ASN A 317 0.74 -5.74 0.97
CA ASN A 317 1.35 -5.06 -0.16
C ASN A 317 0.44 -5.12 -1.41
N LEU A 318 -0.14 -6.29 -1.69
CA LEU A 318 -1.14 -6.45 -2.76
C LEU A 318 -2.43 -5.69 -2.44
N ALA A 319 -2.86 -5.68 -1.17
CA ALA A 319 -4.02 -4.91 -0.73
C ALA A 319 -3.84 -3.39 -0.91
N SER A 320 -2.63 -2.89 -0.66
CA SER A 320 -2.26 -1.47 -0.75
C SER A 320 -2.18 -0.99 -2.21
N PHE A 321 -1.69 -1.81 -3.14
CA PHE A 321 -1.75 -1.56 -4.58
C PHE A 321 -3.20 -1.41 -5.07
N LEU A 322 -4.10 -2.29 -4.62
CA LEU A 322 -5.52 -2.24 -4.96
C LEU A 322 -6.24 -1.06 -4.26
N GLN A 323 -5.82 -0.68 -3.06
CA GLN A 323 -6.28 0.55 -2.39
C GLN A 323 -5.94 1.79 -3.22
N LEU A 324 -4.69 1.93 -3.65
CA LEU A 324 -4.25 3.08 -4.45
C LEU A 324 -4.99 3.13 -5.79
N SER A 325 -5.13 1.99 -6.46
CA SER A 325 -5.87 1.82 -7.72
C SER A 325 -7.34 2.24 -7.59
N THR A 326 -8.04 1.73 -6.59
CA THR A 326 -9.47 2.02 -6.36
C THR A 326 -9.70 3.46 -5.91
N ALA A 327 -8.78 4.05 -5.13
CA ALA A 327 -8.81 5.45 -4.78
C ALA A 327 -8.64 6.35 -6.02
N TYR A 328 -7.71 6.03 -6.92
CA TYR A 328 -7.53 6.77 -8.17
C TYR A 328 -8.78 6.70 -9.06
N HIS A 329 -9.27 5.48 -9.33
CA HIS A 329 -10.47 5.26 -10.15
C HIS A 329 -11.68 6.01 -9.60
N SER A 330 -11.94 5.89 -8.28
CA SER A 330 -13.08 6.57 -7.64
C SER A 330 -12.98 8.11 -7.65
N ARG A 331 -11.77 8.67 -7.82
CA ARG A 331 -11.54 10.12 -7.87
C ARG A 331 -11.59 10.68 -9.29
N MET A 332 -11.11 9.92 -10.27
CA MET A 332 -10.86 10.39 -11.64
C MET A 332 -11.86 9.88 -12.69
N ASP A 333 -12.50 8.72 -12.46
CA ASP A 333 -13.33 8.01 -13.46
C ASP A 333 -12.53 7.61 -14.72
N ASP A 334 -11.20 7.50 -14.60
CA ASP A 334 -10.27 7.12 -15.67
C ASP A 334 -10.10 5.60 -15.71
N LEU A 335 -11.05 4.94 -16.36
CA LEU A 335 -11.00 3.50 -16.62
C LEU A 335 -9.96 3.12 -17.69
N ALA A 336 -9.71 4.02 -18.65
CA ALA A 336 -8.83 3.76 -19.79
C ALA A 336 -7.37 3.55 -19.36
N PHE A 337 -6.91 4.31 -18.34
CA PHE A 337 -5.61 4.12 -17.71
C PHE A 337 -5.34 2.65 -17.30
N PHE A 338 -6.29 2.01 -16.60
CA PHE A 338 -6.13 0.64 -16.08
C PHE A 338 -6.05 -0.44 -17.16
N GLY A 339 -6.56 -0.17 -18.36
CA GLY A 339 -6.49 -1.11 -19.50
C GLY A 339 -5.25 -0.94 -20.39
N LYS A 340 -4.40 0.06 -20.13
CA LYS A 340 -3.38 0.53 -21.09
C LYS A 340 -2.02 -0.15 -20.97
N TYR A 341 -1.60 -0.47 -19.73
CA TYR A 341 -0.30 -1.07 -19.40
C TYR A 341 -0.49 -2.25 -18.44
N SER A 342 0.55 -2.62 -17.70
CA SER A 342 0.63 -3.84 -16.88
C SER A 342 -0.31 -3.93 -15.66
N TRP A 343 -1.28 -3.03 -15.47
CA TRP A 343 -2.19 -3.11 -14.32
C TRP A 343 -3.03 -4.40 -14.30
N VAL A 344 -3.57 -4.81 -15.45
CA VAL A 344 -4.33 -6.07 -15.56
C VAL A 344 -3.42 -7.27 -15.29
N ASP A 345 -2.17 -7.24 -15.78
CA ASP A 345 -1.18 -8.30 -15.56
C ASP A 345 -0.77 -8.37 -14.07
N ALA A 346 -0.62 -7.22 -13.41
CA ALA A 346 -0.35 -7.14 -11.99
C ALA A 346 -1.49 -7.70 -11.14
N VAL A 347 -2.75 -7.40 -11.49
CA VAL A 347 -3.93 -7.98 -10.80
C VAL A 347 -4.01 -9.49 -11.03
N GLU A 348 -3.70 -9.98 -12.23
CA GLU A 348 -3.62 -11.41 -12.52
C GLU A 348 -2.54 -12.11 -11.68
N SER A 349 -1.30 -11.57 -11.66
CA SER A 349 -0.21 -12.08 -10.82
C SER A 349 -0.53 -12.03 -9.33
N ALA A 350 -1.19 -10.96 -8.85
CA ALA A 350 -1.63 -10.82 -7.46
C ALA A 350 -2.70 -11.86 -7.08
N VAL A 351 -3.71 -12.07 -7.92
CA VAL A 351 -4.75 -13.08 -7.71
C VAL A 351 -4.16 -14.49 -7.75
N ALA A 352 -3.23 -14.76 -8.66
CA ALA A 352 -2.55 -16.05 -8.77
C ALA A 352 -1.70 -16.35 -7.52
N ALA A 353 -0.87 -15.38 -7.08
CA ALA A 353 -0.03 -15.52 -5.90
C ALA A 353 -0.86 -15.69 -4.61
N ALA A 354 -1.89 -14.87 -4.41
CA ALA A 354 -2.80 -15.01 -3.28
C ALA A 354 -3.53 -16.36 -3.29
N THR A 355 -4.04 -16.80 -4.46
CA THR A 355 -4.71 -18.11 -4.58
C THR A 355 -3.76 -19.26 -4.24
N ALA A 356 -2.50 -19.19 -4.68
CA ALA A 356 -1.50 -20.21 -4.37
C ALA A 356 -1.15 -20.25 -2.87
N MET A 357 -1.16 -19.09 -2.19
CA MET A 357 -0.93 -18.95 -0.74
C MET A 357 -2.18 -19.21 0.13
N ARG A 358 -3.31 -19.65 -0.46
CA ARG A 358 -4.48 -20.13 0.30
C ARG A 358 -4.30 -21.57 0.82
N ARG A 359 -3.41 -22.35 0.20
CA ARG A 359 -3.29 -23.80 0.44
C ARG A 359 -2.81 -24.14 1.85
N GLY A 360 -3.47 -25.12 2.45
CA GLY A 360 -3.10 -25.74 3.71
C GLY A 360 -1.68 -26.34 3.72
N THR A 361 -1.13 -26.54 4.91
CA THR A 361 0.22 -27.12 5.08
C THR A 361 0.26 -28.62 4.79
N TYR A 362 -0.85 -29.33 4.99
CA TYR A 362 -0.93 -30.79 4.85
C TYR A 362 -2.03 -31.20 3.86
N ASP A 363 -1.83 -32.34 3.19
CA ASP A 363 -2.90 -33.04 2.46
C ASP A 363 -3.75 -33.91 3.42
N ASP A 364 -4.81 -34.53 2.89
CA ASP A 364 -5.73 -35.42 3.63
C ASP A 364 -5.02 -36.65 4.27
N LYS A 365 -3.76 -36.91 3.92
CA LYS A 365 -2.93 -38.02 4.44
C LYS A 365 -1.84 -37.53 5.41
N GLY A 366 -1.74 -36.22 5.66
CA GLY A 366 -0.73 -35.61 6.53
C GLY A 366 0.61 -35.33 5.86
N ASN A 367 0.74 -35.45 4.53
CA ASN A 367 1.97 -35.10 3.82
C ASN A 367 2.09 -33.57 3.72
N VAL A 368 3.30 -33.03 3.89
CA VAL A 368 3.55 -31.59 3.73
C VAL A 368 3.39 -31.18 2.26
N ILE A 369 2.51 -30.22 2.01
CA ILE A 369 2.33 -29.59 0.69
C ILE A 369 3.36 -28.47 0.53
N PRO A 370 4.13 -28.41 -0.58
CA PRO A 370 5.00 -27.28 -0.87
C PRO A 370 4.25 -25.94 -0.90
N SER A 371 4.71 -24.99 -0.10
CA SER A 371 4.20 -23.62 -0.11
C SER A 371 4.64 -22.89 -1.38
N ALA A 372 3.76 -22.06 -1.96
CA ALA A 372 4.05 -21.29 -3.16
C ALA A 372 5.10 -20.19 -2.92
N TRP A 373 5.25 -19.74 -1.67
CA TRP A 373 6.38 -18.95 -1.19
C TRP A 373 7.03 -19.63 0.04
N ASN A 374 8.35 -19.65 0.09
CA ASN A 374 9.14 -20.07 1.25
C ASN A 374 10.51 -19.35 1.30
N SER A 375 11.19 -19.41 2.46
CA SER A 375 12.54 -18.83 2.63
C SER A 375 13.39 -19.66 3.60
N THR A 376 14.69 -19.79 3.29
CA THR A 376 15.66 -20.56 4.10
C THR A 376 15.71 -20.13 5.57
N ASP A 377 15.36 -18.88 5.84
CA ASP A 377 15.51 -18.22 7.13
C ASP A 377 14.23 -18.27 7.99
N HIS A 378 13.13 -18.79 7.44
CA HIS A 378 12.03 -19.26 8.28
C HIS A 378 12.50 -20.48 9.07
N ALA A 379 12.74 -20.26 10.37
CA ALA A 379 13.29 -21.24 11.32
C ALA A 379 12.29 -22.34 11.73
N ASN A 380 11.68 -23.00 10.74
CA ASN A 380 10.74 -24.09 10.95
C ASN A 380 10.94 -25.20 9.89
N ALA A 381 10.49 -26.42 10.20
CA ALA A 381 10.78 -27.61 9.38
C ALA A 381 10.24 -27.60 7.93
N THR A 382 9.37 -26.64 7.58
CA THR A 382 8.83 -26.45 6.23
C THR A 382 9.43 -25.27 5.47
N HIS A 383 10.29 -24.46 6.12
CA HIS A 383 10.80 -23.16 5.63
C HIS A 383 9.70 -22.17 5.18
N ALA A 384 8.46 -22.40 5.63
CA ALA A 384 7.27 -21.70 5.15
C ALA A 384 6.34 -21.26 6.30
N GLY A 385 6.88 -21.12 7.51
CA GLY A 385 6.11 -20.71 8.69
C GLY A 385 5.22 -21.81 9.28
N ASN A 386 4.64 -21.53 10.45
CA ASN A 386 3.87 -22.50 11.23
C ASN A 386 2.66 -23.09 10.46
N PRO A 387 2.28 -24.36 10.71
CA PRO A 387 1.23 -25.02 9.95
C PRO A 387 -0.11 -24.29 10.00
N ILE A 388 -0.87 -24.38 8.89
CA ILE A 388 -2.24 -23.88 8.79
C ILE A 388 -3.16 -24.90 8.09
N LYS A 389 -4.44 -24.84 8.43
CA LYS A 389 -5.54 -25.50 7.72
C LYS A 389 -6.18 -24.50 6.75
N GLU A 390 -6.50 -24.94 5.54
CA GLU A 390 -7.20 -24.06 4.57
C GLU A 390 -8.63 -23.79 5.04
N ASN A 391 -8.98 -22.50 5.19
CA ASN A 391 -10.32 -22.05 5.56
C ASN A 391 -10.93 -21.02 4.57
N GLY A 392 -10.17 -20.60 3.56
CA GLY A 392 -10.54 -19.56 2.60
C GLY A 392 -9.72 -18.26 2.72
N MET A 393 -9.11 -18.00 3.87
CA MET A 393 -8.13 -16.91 4.06
C MET A 393 -6.79 -17.24 3.38
N ILE A 394 -6.05 -16.19 3.04
CA ILE A 394 -4.73 -16.26 2.43
C ILE A 394 -3.67 -16.19 3.53
N ARG A 395 -2.64 -17.02 3.44
CA ARG A 395 -1.47 -16.96 4.32
C ARG A 395 -0.72 -15.65 4.08
N SER A 396 -0.22 -15.02 5.14
CA SER A 396 0.86 -14.03 5.12
C SER A 396 2.04 -14.65 5.87
N ALA A 397 3.26 -14.54 5.35
CA ALA A 397 4.45 -15.06 6.04
C ALA A 397 4.91 -14.04 7.09
N PHE A 398 4.86 -12.76 6.73
CA PHE A 398 5.17 -11.64 7.60
C PHE A 398 3.96 -10.71 7.78
N ARG A 399 4.03 -9.91 8.84
CA ARG A 399 3.12 -8.82 9.20
C ARG A 399 3.52 -7.52 8.48
N PRO A 400 2.69 -6.47 8.49
CA PRO A 400 3.01 -5.19 7.86
C PRO A 400 4.25 -4.48 8.43
N ASN A 401 4.71 -4.85 9.63
CA ASN A 401 5.95 -4.36 10.23
C ASN A 401 7.21 -5.18 9.85
N GLY A 402 7.07 -6.19 8.99
CA GLY A 402 8.17 -7.04 8.51
C GLY A 402 8.59 -8.18 9.46
N GLU A 403 7.89 -8.38 10.58
CA GLU A 403 8.07 -9.50 11.51
C GLU A 403 7.27 -10.75 11.06
N PRO A 404 7.77 -11.98 11.29
CA PRO A 404 7.05 -13.20 10.89
C PRO A 404 5.74 -13.38 11.67
N CYS A 405 4.71 -13.90 10.99
CA CYS A 405 3.43 -14.25 11.62
C CYS A 405 3.59 -15.48 12.53
N VAL A 406 2.90 -15.51 13.68
CA VAL A 406 2.85 -16.71 14.53
C VAL A 406 1.87 -17.71 13.92
N PHE A 407 0.68 -17.27 13.54
CA PHE A 407 -0.20 -18.03 12.66
C PHE A 407 -0.43 -17.26 11.36
N GLN A 408 -0.30 -17.93 10.21
CA GLN A 408 -0.18 -17.23 8.92
C GLN A 408 -1.51 -16.67 8.40
N LEU A 409 -2.67 -17.05 8.93
CA LEU A 409 -3.94 -16.44 8.51
C LEU A 409 -4.13 -15.12 9.26
N LEU A 410 -3.34 -14.12 8.84
CA LEU A 410 -3.32 -12.78 9.39
C LEU A 410 -4.61 -12.04 9.03
N THR A 411 -5.49 -11.87 10.02
CA THR A 411 -6.84 -11.35 9.87
C THR A 411 -6.89 -9.96 9.25
N PRO A 412 -6.19 -8.92 9.73
CA PRO A 412 -6.36 -7.57 9.19
C PRO A 412 -5.84 -7.42 7.75
N SER A 413 -4.74 -8.09 7.36
CA SER A 413 -4.29 -8.10 5.96
C SER A 413 -5.29 -8.81 5.06
N ASN A 414 -5.90 -9.91 5.51
CA ASN A 414 -6.99 -10.58 4.80
C ASN A 414 -8.23 -9.69 4.66
N MET A 415 -8.59 -8.94 5.71
CA MET A 415 -9.70 -7.97 5.68
C MET A 415 -9.47 -6.86 4.66
N MET A 416 -8.27 -6.28 4.66
CA MET A 416 -7.90 -5.22 3.72
C MET A 416 -7.87 -5.75 2.28
N PHE A 417 -7.23 -6.91 2.05
CA PHE A 417 -7.15 -7.52 0.72
C PHE A 417 -8.54 -7.88 0.17
N ALA A 418 -9.38 -8.59 0.92
CA ALA A 418 -10.74 -8.93 0.48
C ALA A 418 -11.61 -7.69 0.16
N THR A 419 -11.36 -6.56 0.83
CA THR A 419 -12.09 -5.32 0.58
C THR A 419 -11.65 -4.63 -0.70
N TYR A 420 -10.34 -4.50 -0.93
CA TYR A 420 -9.84 -3.82 -2.12
C TYR A 420 -9.83 -4.70 -3.37
N LEU A 421 -9.76 -6.03 -3.21
CA LEU A 421 -9.97 -6.99 -4.29
C LEU A 421 -11.40 -6.91 -4.85
N ASP A 422 -12.40 -6.85 -3.97
CA ASP A 422 -13.80 -6.67 -4.36
C ASP A 422 -14.02 -5.30 -5.05
N ARG A 423 -13.52 -4.20 -4.47
CA ARG A 423 -13.61 -2.86 -5.10
C ARG A 423 -12.86 -2.75 -6.43
N ALA A 424 -11.70 -3.40 -6.57
CA ALA A 424 -10.94 -3.41 -7.82
C ALA A 424 -11.59 -4.30 -8.88
N SER A 425 -12.43 -5.27 -8.48
CA SER A 425 -13.19 -6.10 -9.42
C SER A 425 -14.16 -5.27 -10.28
N ASP A 426 -14.60 -4.10 -9.80
CA ASP A 426 -15.45 -3.17 -10.57
C ASP A 426 -14.65 -2.44 -11.67
N ILE A 427 -13.37 -2.13 -11.43
CA ILE A 427 -12.45 -1.63 -12.48
C ILE A 427 -12.28 -2.72 -13.54
N MET A 428 -12.00 -3.96 -13.10
CA MET A 428 -11.84 -5.09 -14.00
C MET A 428 -13.14 -5.39 -14.78
N GLN A 429 -14.31 -5.27 -14.15
CA GLN A 429 -15.62 -5.40 -14.82
C GLN A 429 -15.79 -4.32 -15.90
N GLY A 430 -15.46 -3.06 -15.59
CA GLY A 430 -15.51 -1.97 -16.57
C GLY A 430 -14.61 -2.24 -17.78
N LEU A 431 -13.41 -2.78 -17.56
CA LEU A 431 -12.51 -3.19 -18.64
C LEU A 431 -13.07 -4.35 -19.48
N ALA A 432 -13.74 -5.32 -18.84
CA ALA A 432 -14.43 -6.41 -19.54
C ALA A 432 -15.60 -5.90 -20.39
N ASP A 433 -16.47 -5.07 -19.82
CA ASP A 433 -17.66 -4.51 -20.47
C ASP A 433 -17.29 -3.55 -21.61
N GLY A 434 -16.18 -2.82 -21.46
CA GLY A 434 -15.58 -1.97 -22.50
C GLY A 434 -14.79 -2.74 -23.57
N GLY A 435 -14.64 -4.07 -23.44
CA GLY A 435 -13.90 -4.90 -24.39
C GLY A 435 -12.39 -4.67 -24.41
N ALA A 436 -11.82 -4.07 -23.35
CA ALA A 436 -10.41 -3.68 -23.30
C ALA A 436 -9.45 -4.88 -23.26
N THR A 437 -9.85 -5.99 -22.63
CA THR A 437 -9.03 -7.21 -22.60
C THR A 437 -9.87 -8.48 -22.37
N PRO A 438 -9.63 -9.57 -23.12
CA PRO A 438 -10.45 -10.79 -23.05
C PRO A 438 -10.30 -11.56 -21.72
N LYS A 439 -9.23 -11.32 -20.95
CA LYS A 439 -9.06 -11.96 -19.63
C LYS A 439 -9.80 -11.25 -18.48
N ALA A 440 -10.26 -10.01 -18.67
CA ALA A 440 -10.88 -9.23 -17.59
C ALA A 440 -12.12 -9.90 -17.00
N ALA A 441 -13.03 -10.45 -17.82
CA ALA A 441 -14.26 -11.07 -17.32
C ALA A 441 -13.99 -12.25 -16.36
N ASN A 442 -13.00 -13.09 -16.68
CA ASN A 442 -12.59 -14.20 -15.82
C ASN A 442 -11.90 -13.71 -14.54
N LEU A 443 -11.06 -12.67 -14.64
CA LEU A 443 -10.41 -12.06 -13.49
C LEU A 443 -11.42 -11.41 -12.54
N THR A 444 -12.42 -10.70 -13.05
CA THR A 444 -13.50 -10.11 -12.22
C THR A 444 -14.21 -11.17 -11.38
N ALA A 445 -14.54 -12.33 -11.96
CA ALA A 445 -15.13 -13.44 -11.22
C ALA A 445 -14.16 -13.97 -10.15
N ALA A 446 -12.93 -14.28 -10.53
CA ALA A 446 -11.90 -14.79 -9.60
C ALA A 446 -11.62 -13.83 -8.43
N MET A 447 -11.58 -12.51 -8.68
CA MET A 447 -11.42 -11.48 -7.65
C MET A 447 -12.57 -11.49 -6.64
N ARG A 448 -13.82 -11.54 -7.12
CA ARG A 448 -15.02 -11.56 -6.27
C ARG A 448 -15.12 -12.87 -5.48
N ASP A 449 -14.86 -14.01 -6.12
CA ASP A 449 -14.91 -15.33 -5.47
C ASP A 449 -13.83 -15.48 -4.39
N LEU A 450 -12.61 -14.98 -4.65
CA LEU A 450 -11.52 -14.98 -3.67
C LEU A 450 -11.83 -14.04 -2.48
N ALA A 451 -12.32 -12.83 -2.75
CA ALA A 451 -12.75 -11.89 -1.71
C ALA A 451 -13.84 -12.49 -0.80
N GLN A 452 -14.85 -13.13 -1.37
CA GLN A 452 -15.88 -13.83 -0.59
C GLN A 452 -15.34 -15.05 0.16
N GLY A 453 -14.40 -15.80 -0.44
CA GLY A 453 -13.71 -16.91 0.22
C GLY A 453 -12.99 -16.48 1.49
N ILE A 454 -12.25 -15.37 1.42
CA ILE A 454 -11.56 -14.78 2.56
C ILE A 454 -12.57 -14.33 3.64
N ARG A 455 -13.67 -13.65 3.26
CA ARG A 455 -14.70 -13.24 4.22
C ARG A 455 -15.33 -14.44 4.95
N ARG A 456 -15.55 -15.56 4.26
CA ARG A 456 -16.03 -16.81 4.87
C ARG A 456 -15.00 -17.41 5.84
N GLY A 457 -13.73 -17.43 5.48
CA GLY A 457 -12.66 -17.93 6.38
C GLY A 457 -12.47 -17.08 7.63
N ILE A 458 -12.55 -15.74 7.52
CA ILE A 458 -12.53 -14.83 8.67
C ILE A 458 -13.72 -15.12 9.60
N ALA A 459 -14.93 -15.30 9.05
CA ALA A 459 -16.11 -15.62 9.84
C ALA A 459 -16.08 -17.03 10.46
N LEU A 460 -15.29 -17.95 9.91
CA LEU A 460 -15.17 -19.33 10.39
C LEU A 460 -14.23 -19.46 11.58
N ASP A 461 -13.01 -18.91 11.48
CA ASP A 461 -11.94 -19.14 12.47
C ASP A 461 -11.44 -17.86 13.16
N ALA A 462 -11.58 -16.68 12.54
CA ALA A 462 -11.03 -15.43 13.08
C ALA A 462 -12.01 -14.65 13.98
N VAL A 463 -13.29 -15.01 14.03
CA VAL A 463 -14.24 -14.52 15.04
C VAL A 463 -14.21 -15.46 16.24
N VAL A 464 -13.79 -14.95 17.40
CA VAL A 464 -13.56 -15.76 18.61
C VAL A 464 -14.24 -15.15 19.83
N THR A 465 -14.74 -15.99 20.74
CA THR A 465 -15.40 -15.54 21.97
C THR A 465 -14.37 -15.24 23.06
N HIS A 466 -14.12 -13.96 23.31
CA HIS A 466 -13.36 -13.51 24.47
C HIS A 466 -14.23 -13.50 25.73
N ARG A 467 -13.69 -13.99 26.86
CA ARG A 467 -14.40 -14.16 28.14
C ARG A 467 -15.11 -12.90 28.64
N GLU A 468 -14.52 -11.73 28.41
CA GLU A 468 -14.99 -10.44 28.95
C GLU A 468 -15.54 -9.49 27.89
N LEU A 469 -15.16 -9.67 26.62
CA LEU A 469 -15.49 -8.74 25.53
C LEU A 469 -16.58 -9.28 24.59
N GLY A 470 -16.99 -10.54 24.76
CA GLY A 470 -17.85 -11.21 23.80
C GLY A 470 -17.08 -11.58 22.53
N GLU A 471 -17.72 -11.47 21.38
CA GLU A 471 -17.06 -11.77 20.10
C GLU A 471 -16.07 -10.67 19.70
N ILE A 472 -14.84 -11.09 19.39
CA ILE A 472 -13.78 -10.23 18.87
C ILE A 472 -13.14 -10.89 17.66
N PHE A 473 -12.40 -10.11 16.87
CA PHE A 473 -11.51 -10.68 15.87
C PHE A 473 -10.17 -11.08 16.52
N ALA A 474 -9.70 -12.29 16.24
CA ALA A 474 -8.31 -12.67 16.47
C ALA A 474 -7.40 -11.99 15.42
N TYR A 475 -6.19 -11.63 15.81
CA TYR A 475 -5.21 -10.99 14.93
C TYR A 475 -4.64 -11.97 13.89
N GLU A 476 -4.33 -13.19 14.34
CA GLU A 476 -3.79 -14.28 13.55
C GLU A 476 -4.47 -15.59 13.97
N VAL A 477 -4.80 -16.45 12.98
CA VAL A 477 -5.33 -17.80 13.24
C VAL A 477 -4.66 -18.87 12.37
N ASP A 478 -4.77 -20.13 12.77
CA ASP A 478 -4.20 -21.28 12.06
C ASP A 478 -5.25 -22.17 11.34
N GLY A 479 -6.55 -21.97 11.60
CA GLY A 479 -7.63 -22.83 11.10
C GLY A 479 -7.74 -24.20 11.79
N PHE A 480 -6.87 -24.50 12.75
CA PHE A 480 -6.98 -25.65 13.67
C PHE A 480 -7.61 -25.27 15.02
N GLY A 481 -7.70 -23.97 15.32
CA GLY A 481 -8.27 -23.41 16.54
C GLY A 481 -7.27 -22.59 17.36
N GLY A 482 -6.02 -22.47 16.91
CA GLY A 482 -5.05 -21.51 17.43
C GLY A 482 -5.42 -20.10 16.99
N ALA A 483 -5.48 -19.18 17.96
CA ALA A 483 -5.83 -17.78 17.74
C ALA A 483 -4.94 -16.86 18.59
N SER A 484 -4.36 -15.83 17.98
CA SER A 484 -3.60 -14.78 18.66
C SER A 484 -4.50 -13.58 18.97
N LEU A 485 -4.66 -13.27 20.26
CA LEU A 485 -5.50 -12.16 20.74
C LEU A 485 -4.60 -10.95 21.05
N MET A 486 -4.27 -10.19 20.01
CA MET A 486 -3.39 -9.02 20.04
C MET A 486 -3.85 -7.98 19.01
N ASP A 487 -3.10 -6.89 18.86
CA ASP A 487 -3.09 -6.07 17.65
C ASP A 487 -1.67 -5.53 17.43
N GLU A 488 -1.43 -4.93 16.26
CA GLU A 488 -0.14 -4.33 15.90
C GLU A 488 -0.34 -2.88 15.44
N ALA A 489 0.67 -2.02 15.54
CA ALA A 489 0.56 -0.61 15.22
C ALA A 489 0.52 -0.32 13.71
N GLN A 490 1.18 -1.14 12.89
CA GLN A 490 1.30 -0.90 11.46
C GLN A 490 0.03 -1.34 10.72
N PRO A 491 -0.61 -0.47 9.91
CA PRO A 491 -1.76 -0.86 9.13
C PRO A 491 -1.36 -1.81 7.98
N PRO A 492 -2.21 -2.79 7.62
CA PRO A 492 -3.51 -3.08 8.23
C PRO A 492 -3.42 -3.79 9.59
N SER A 493 -4.11 -3.21 10.57
CA SER A 493 -4.32 -3.73 11.93
C SER A 493 -5.82 -3.86 12.24
N LEU A 494 -6.20 -4.54 13.32
CA LEU A 494 -7.61 -4.69 13.70
C LEU A 494 -8.23 -3.33 14.06
N LEU A 495 -7.49 -2.46 14.75
CA LEU A 495 -7.89 -1.09 15.04
C LEU A 495 -8.10 -0.25 13.78
N ALA A 496 -7.29 -0.46 12.74
CA ALA A 496 -7.36 0.27 11.47
C ALA A 496 -8.48 -0.23 10.54
N MET A 497 -9.09 -1.39 10.80
CA MET A 497 -10.17 -2.00 10.00
C MET A 497 -11.30 -1.06 9.53
N PRO A 498 -11.78 -0.07 10.32
CA PRO A 498 -12.78 0.88 9.86
C PRO A 498 -12.33 1.76 8.69
N LEU A 499 -11.02 2.01 8.50
CA LEU A 499 -10.51 2.88 7.43
C LEU A 499 -10.84 2.36 6.02
N TRP A 500 -10.99 1.05 5.86
CA TRP A 500 -11.47 0.45 4.61
C TRP A 500 -12.92 -0.04 4.67
N ASN A 501 -13.66 0.19 5.75
CA ASN A 501 -15.06 -0.22 5.94
C ASN A 501 -15.30 -1.75 5.81
N PHE A 502 -14.41 -2.61 6.33
CA PHE A 502 -14.57 -4.08 6.18
C PHE A 502 -15.88 -4.63 6.79
N THR A 503 -16.28 -4.13 7.96
CA THR A 503 -17.44 -4.60 8.73
C THR A 503 -18.76 -3.91 8.37
N LEU A 504 -18.72 -2.81 7.62
CA LEU A 504 -19.94 -2.11 7.22
C LEU A 504 -20.53 -2.76 5.96
N PRO A 505 -21.86 -2.94 5.87
CA PRO A 505 -22.49 -3.25 4.58
C PRO A 505 -22.08 -2.21 3.54
N ALA A 506 -21.73 -2.67 2.33
CA ALA A 506 -21.40 -1.79 1.22
C ALA A 506 -22.57 -0.83 0.94
N THR A 507 -22.41 0.44 1.31
CA THR A 507 -23.46 1.45 1.13
C THR A 507 -23.68 1.67 -0.36
N SER A 508 -24.82 1.19 -0.85
CA SER A 508 -25.21 1.34 -2.25
C SER A 508 -25.43 2.81 -2.61
N GLY A 509 -24.41 3.47 -3.17
CA GLY A 509 -24.52 4.79 -3.80
C GLY A 509 -23.57 5.87 -3.29
N LYS A 510 -22.58 6.21 -4.13
CA LYS A 510 -21.99 7.56 -4.33
C LYS A 510 -21.91 8.51 -3.12
N THR A 511 -21.31 8.08 -2.00
CA THR A 511 -20.86 9.03 -0.95
C THR A 511 -19.52 8.64 -0.31
N LEU A 512 -18.44 8.72 -1.10
CA LEU A 512 -17.17 9.19 -0.54
C LEU A 512 -17.19 10.73 -0.58
N VAL A 513 -16.68 11.36 0.48
CA VAL A 513 -16.84 12.78 0.83
C VAL A 513 -16.89 13.71 -0.38
N LYS A 514 -18.07 14.28 -0.66
CA LYS A 514 -18.17 15.44 -1.55
C LYS A 514 -17.40 16.59 -0.92
N SER A 515 -16.36 17.05 -1.61
CA SER A 515 -15.68 18.31 -1.31
C SER A 515 -16.72 19.40 -1.07
N VAL A 516 -16.61 20.08 0.08
CA VAL A 516 -17.46 21.23 0.41
C VAL A 516 -17.20 22.30 -0.64
N LYS A 517 -18.14 22.47 -1.58
CA LYS A 517 -18.14 23.62 -2.47
C LYS A 517 -18.31 24.87 -1.61
N HIS A 518 -17.22 25.59 -1.39
CA HIS A 518 -17.24 26.88 -0.74
C HIS A 518 -18.10 27.83 -1.58
N THR A 519 -19.33 28.04 -1.15
CA THR A 519 -20.25 28.99 -1.77
C THR A 519 -20.06 30.30 -1.02
N PRO A 520 -19.67 31.41 -1.66
CA PRO A 520 -19.52 32.69 -0.98
C PRO A 520 -20.85 33.05 -0.33
N ARG A 521 -20.87 33.11 1.00
CA ARG A 521 -22.08 33.48 1.73
C ARG A 521 -22.23 34.99 1.58
N GLY A 522 -23.09 35.39 0.64
CA GLY A 522 -23.48 36.78 0.45
C GLY A 522 -23.94 37.42 1.75
N GLU A 523 -23.69 38.72 1.85
CA GLU A 523 -23.90 39.56 3.02
C GLU A 523 -25.28 39.33 3.65
N ARG A 524 -25.31 39.24 4.98
CA ARG A 524 -26.54 39.26 5.76
C ARG A 524 -26.32 40.17 6.96
N GLU A 525 -27.15 41.21 7.04
CA GLU A 525 -27.14 42.22 8.09
C GLU A 525 -27.40 41.61 9.49
N PRO A 526 -27.01 42.29 10.58
CA PRO A 526 -27.02 41.69 11.91
C PRO A 526 -28.42 41.72 12.54
N GLU A 527 -28.94 40.54 12.92
CA GLU A 527 -30.02 40.43 13.91
C GLU A 527 -29.44 40.13 15.30
N THR A 528 -30.16 40.62 16.32
CA THR A 528 -29.68 40.83 17.68
C THR A 528 -29.71 39.58 18.57
N ASP A 529 -28.70 39.49 19.43
CA ASP A 529 -28.60 38.59 20.58
C ASP A 529 -29.80 38.74 21.54
N PRO A 530 -30.33 37.63 22.10
CA PRO A 530 -30.23 37.50 23.56
C PRO A 530 -29.95 36.08 24.05
N ASN A 531 -28.74 35.88 24.58
CA ASN A 531 -28.44 35.41 25.94
C ASN A 531 -29.40 34.35 26.53
N ASP A 532 -28.96 33.08 26.56
CA ASP A 532 -29.28 32.21 27.69
C ASP A 532 -28.12 31.24 27.99
N SER A 533 -27.90 30.97 29.28
CA SER A 533 -26.72 30.30 29.81
C SER A 533 -27.08 29.00 30.52
N LEU A 534 -26.62 27.86 30.01
CA LEU A 534 -26.77 26.57 30.71
C LEU A 534 -25.46 25.77 30.73
N ASP A 535 -24.91 25.67 31.95
CA ASP A 535 -23.82 24.81 32.39
C ASP A 535 -24.25 23.33 32.39
N LEU A 536 -23.33 22.43 32.06
CA LEU A 536 -23.52 20.97 32.05
C LEU A 536 -22.31 20.24 32.64
N SER A 537 -22.17 20.36 33.96
CA SER A 537 -21.28 19.51 34.77
C SER A 537 -22.06 18.28 35.32
N PRO A 538 -21.53 17.03 35.23
CA PRO A 538 -22.27 15.83 35.63
C PRO A 538 -22.20 15.54 37.15
N PRO A 539 -23.24 14.92 37.75
CA PRO A 539 -23.27 14.64 39.18
C PRO A 539 -22.57 13.33 39.57
N LEU A 540 -21.82 13.36 40.67
CA LEU A 540 -21.30 12.17 41.37
C LEU A 540 -22.40 11.50 42.22
N PRO A 541 -22.43 10.16 42.34
CA PRO A 541 -23.39 9.45 43.17
C PRO A 541 -23.05 9.54 44.67
N LYS A 542 -24.08 9.54 45.52
CA LYS A 542 -23.98 9.34 46.97
C LYS A 542 -24.74 8.08 47.38
N THR A 543 -24.00 7.03 47.76
CA THR A 543 -23.92 6.43 49.12
C THR A 543 -23.05 5.20 49.04
#